data_AF-A0A9D1GAE3-F1
#
_entry.id   AF-A0A9D1GAE3-F1
#
_cell.length_a   1.000
_cell.length_b   1.000
_cell.length_c   1.000
_cell.angle_alpha   90.00
_cell.angle_beta   90.00
_cell.angle_gamma   90.00
#
_symmetry.space_group_name_H-M   'P 1'
#
loop_
_entity.id
_entity.type
_entity.pdbx_description
1 polymer ?
#
loop_
_entity_poly.entity_id
_entity_poly.type
_entity_poly.pdbx_seq_one_letter_code
_entity_poly.pdbx_strand_id
1 'polypeptide(L)'
;MVDFYISRGIEFNDDKKFFHPPILSYIAEINNNFVGAITICKEGNDFILDEVAVVENYEKQGVCTALVNFAISKIKKEYGESKFYLVAKNPEVFKNMGFNIIQREEAPNFSECFSCPNFQKICFPEIMVKTLKK
;
A
#
# COMPACT_ATOMS: atom_id res chain seq x y z
N MET A 1 -9.73 -2.24 11.46
CA MET A 1 -8.69 -2.57 10.46
C MET A 1 -7.29 -2.26 10.97
N VAL A 2 -7.07 -1.17 11.71
CA VAL A 2 -5.76 -0.85 12.33
C VAL A 2 -5.21 -2.03 13.15
N ASP A 3 -5.99 -2.59 14.09
CA ASP A 3 -5.56 -3.75 14.89
C ASP A 3 -5.14 -4.96 14.04
N PHE A 4 -5.82 -5.17 12.91
CA PHE A 4 -5.44 -6.23 11.98
C PHE A 4 -4.08 -5.96 11.34
N TYR A 5 -3.85 -4.75 10.84
CA TYR A 5 -2.54 -4.39 10.26
C TYR A 5 -1.42 -4.53 11.29
N ILE A 6 -1.62 -4.04 12.51
CA ILE A 6 -0.67 -4.21 13.63
C ILE A 6 -0.39 -5.70 13.89
N SER A 7 -1.43 -6.54 13.92
CA SER A 7 -1.27 -7.99 14.11
C SER A 7 -0.47 -8.67 12.98
N ARG A 8 -0.35 -8.03 11.82
CA ARG A 8 0.45 -8.48 10.67
C ARG A 8 1.82 -7.80 10.59
N GLY A 9 2.25 -7.11 11.65
CA GLY A 9 3.58 -6.50 11.73
C GLY A 9 3.72 -5.17 11.00
N ILE A 10 2.59 -4.53 10.66
CA ILE A 10 2.58 -3.15 10.19
C ILE A 10 2.76 -2.24 11.41
N GLU A 11 3.78 -1.39 11.33
CA GLU A 11 4.07 -0.40 12.37
C GLU A 11 3.02 0.71 12.29
N PHE A 12 2.35 0.96 13.41
CA PHE A 12 1.39 2.06 13.54
C PHE A 12 1.89 3.02 14.61
N ASN A 13 1.88 4.31 14.30
CA ASN A 13 2.26 5.37 15.22
C ASN A 13 1.02 6.26 15.44
N ASP A 14 0.48 6.30 16.66
CA ASP A 14 -0.71 7.11 16.95
C ASP A 14 -0.44 8.62 16.76
N ASP A 15 0.82 9.04 16.77
CA ASP A 15 1.27 10.40 16.44
C ASP A 15 1.63 10.57 14.94
N LYS A 16 0.91 9.89 14.02
CA LYS A 16 1.23 9.94 12.57
C LYS A 16 1.33 11.39 12.09
N LYS A 17 2.55 11.84 11.76
CA LYS A 17 2.76 13.13 11.09
C LYS A 17 2.19 13.14 9.67
N PHE A 18 2.05 11.97 9.07
CA PHE A 18 1.47 11.76 7.75
C PHE A 18 0.14 11.03 7.88
N PHE A 19 -0.92 11.79 8.11
CA PHE A 19 -2.29 11.29 8.04
C PHE A 19 -2.92 11.75 6.73
N HIS A 20 -3.04 10.84 5.78
CA HIS A 20 -3.82 11.08 4.57
C HIS A 20 -5.22 10.49 4.81
N PRO A 21 -6.30 11.24 4.57
CA PRO A 21 -7.64 10.72 4.75
C PRO A 21 -7.86 9.52 3.80
N PRO A 22 -8.25 8.34 4.32
CA PRO A 22 -8.49 7.18 3.49
C PRO A 22 -9.68 7.44 2.58
N ILE A 23 -9.51 7.15 1.28
CA ILE A 23 -10.59 7.28 0.29
C ILE A 23 -11.27 5.93 0.02
N LEU A 24 -10.54 4.84 0.20
CA LEU A 24 -11.01 3.49 -0.05
C LEU A 24 -10.42 2.58 1.03
N SER A 25 -11.26 1.70 1.57
CA SER A 25 -10.80 0.56 2.34
C SER A 25 -11.67 -0.64 2.04
N TYR A 26 -11.03 -1.77 1.76
CA TYR A 26 -11.71 -3.00 1.39
C TYR A 26 -11.15 -4.17 2.18
N ILE A 27 -12.01 -5.14 2.42
CA ILE A 27 -11.65 -6.46 2.93
C ILE A 27 -11.75 -7.48 1.81
N ALA A 28 -10.93 -8.52 1.87
CA ALA A 28 -11.10 -9.73 1.09
C ALA A 28 -11.74 -10.80 1.97
N GLU A 29 -12.70 -11.52 1.41
CA GLU A 29 -13.35 -12.66 2.05
C GLU A 29 -13.30 -13.90 1.16
N ILE A 30 -13.08 -15.06 1.78
CA ILE A 30 -13.15 -16.38 1.13
C ILE A 30 -14.05 -17.26 1.99
N ASN A 31 -15.17 -17.74 1.43
CA ASN A 31 -16.18 -18.53 2.14
C ASN A 31 -16.64 -17.85 3.46
N ASN A 32 -16.93 -16.54 3.41
CA ASN A 32 -17.30 -15.69 4.54
C ASN A 32 -16.24 -15.55 5.65
N ASN A 33 -15.00 -15.97 5.41
CA ASN A 33 -13.89 -15.70 6.31
C ASN A 33 -13.14 -14.46 5.86
N PHE A 34 -12.83 -13.56 6.79
CA PHE A 34 -11.92 -12.44 6.55
C PHE A 34 -10.51 -12.96 6.26
N VAL A 35 -9.94 -12.59 5.11
CA VAL A 35 -8.62 -13.09 4.67
C VAL A 35 -7.60 -11.99 4.39
N GLY A 36 -8.01 -10.73 4.38
CA GLY A 36 -7.10 -9.61 4.19
C GLY A 36 -7.81 -8.28 4.07
N ALA A 37 -7.04 -7.19 4.10
CA ALA A 37 -7.54 -5.84 3.94
C ALA A 37 -6.55 -4.96 3.17
N ILE A 38 -7.08 -3.91 2.56
CA ILE A 38 -6.31 -2.86 1.89
C ILE A 38 -6.93 -1.49 2.18
N THR A 39 -6.07 -0.50 2.42
CA THR A 39 -6.45 0.90 2.64
C THR A 39 -5.66 1.80 1.70
N ILE A 40 -6.39 2.64 0.96
CA ILE A 40 -5.82 3.60 0.00
C ILE A 40 -6.14 5.01 0.46
N CYS A 41 -5.14 5.86 0.40
CA CYS A 41 -5.25 7.29 0.64
C CYS A 41 -5.00 8.08 -0.64
N LYS A 42 -5.42 9.34 -0.63
CA LYS A 42 -5.24 10.28 -1.74
C LYS A 42 -4.32 11.41 -1.31
N GLU A 43 -3.40 11.78 -2.18
CA GLU A 43 -2.50 12.93 -2.02
C GLU A 43 -2.47 13.74 -3.32
N GLY A 44 -3.08 14.92 -3.31
CA GLY A 44 -3.31 15.70 -4.52
C GLY A 44 -4.12 14.91 -5.57
N ASN A 45 -3.52 14.64 -6.73
CA ASN A 45 -4.12 13.83 -7.81
C ASN A 45 -3.66 12.36 -7.81
N ASP A 46 -2.74 12.01 -6.91
CA ASP A 46 -2.12 10.70 -6.85
C ASP A 46 -2.66 9.90 -5.65
N PHE A 47 -2.28 8.62 -5.60
CA PHE A 47 -2.78 7.64 -4.65
C PHE A 47 -1.66 6.94 -3.90
N ILE A 48 -1.93 6.57 -2.66
CA ILE A 48 -0.98 5.90 -1.78
C ILE A 48 -1.62 4.61 -1.30
N LEU A 49 -0.92 3.49 -1.44
CA LEU A 49 -1.29 2.26 -0.74
C LEU A 49 -0.74 2.45 0.67
N ASP A 50 -1.63 2.85 1.57
CA ASP A 50 -1.25 3.12 2.96
C ASP A 50 -0.97 1.80 3.66
N GLU A 51 -1.93 0.87 3.61
CA GLU A 51 -1.78 -0.44 4.24
C GLU A 51 -2.37 -1.56 3.37
N VAL A 52 -1.68 -2.71 3.34
CA VAL A 52 -2.23 -3.97 2.81
C VAL A 52 -1.69 -5.12 3.64
N ALA A 53 -2.57 -6.02 4.06
CA ALA A 53 -2.15 -7.24 4.75
C ALA A 53 -3.10 -8.39 4.45
N VAL A 54 -2.56 -9.60 4.55
CA VAL A 54 -3.25 -10.86 4.33
C VAL A 54 -3.11 -11.69 5.61
N VAL A 55 -4.17 -12.42 5.96
CA VAL A 55 -4.12 -13.38 7.07
C VAL A 55 -3.13 -14.50 6.70
N GLU A 56 -2.30 -14.90 7.66
CA GLU A 56 -1.11 -15.75 7.42
C GLU A 56 -1.39 -17.03 6.61
N ASN A 57 -2.46 -17.75 6.93
CA ASN A 57 -2.86 -18.98 6.23
C ASN A 57 -3.45 -18.75 4.83
N TYR A 58 -3.62 -17.51 4.40
CA TYR A 58 -4.06 -17.10 3.07
C TYR A 58 -2.96 -16.39 2.26
N GLU A 59 -1.75 -16.27 2.81
CA GLU A 59 -0.60 -15.72 2.08
C GLU A 59 -0.18 -16.63 0.91
N LYS A 60 0.51 -16.04 -0.07
CA LYS A 60 1.00 -16.73 -1.29
C LYS A 60 -0.10 -17.38 -2.15
N GLN A 61 -1.38 -17.10 -1.87
CA GLN A 61 -2.55 -17.56 -2.64
C GLN A 61 -3.11 -16.47 -3.57
N GLY A 62 -2.39 -15.36 -3.74
CA GLY A 62 -2.80 -14.25 -4.63
C GLY A 62 -3.77 -13.23 -4.02
N VAL A 63 -4.11 -13.33 -2.73
CA VAL A 63 -5.05 -12.41 -2.05
C VAL A 63 -4.56 -10.96 -2.10
N CYS A 64 -3.29 -10.70 -1.77
CA CYS A 64 -2.71 -9.35 -1.86
C CYS A 64 -2.79 -8.80 -3.28
N THR A 65 -2.40 -9.60 -4.27
CA THR A 65 -2.50 -9.24 -5.70
C THR A 65 -3.92 -8.90 -6.12
N ALA A 66 -4.90 -9.68 -5.67
CA ALA A 66 -6.31 -9.42 -5.96
C ALA A 66 -6.79 -8.11 -5.34
N LEU A 67 -6.49 -7.87 -4.06
CA LEU A 67 -6.82 -6.62 -3.35
C LEU A 67 -6.22 -5.38 -4.05
N VAL A 68 -4.92 -5.43 -4.36
CA VAL A 68 -4.22 -4.30 -4.98
C VAL A 68 -4.73 -4.04 -6.39
N ASN A 69 -4.90 -5.08 -7.22
CA ASN A 69 -5.44 -4.90 -8.57
C ASN A 69 -6.88 -4.40 -8.57
N PHE A 70 -7.70 -4.85 -7.61
CA PHE A 70 -9.05 -4.34 -7.42
C PHE A 70 -9.05 -2.86 -7.06
N ALA A 71 -8.22 -2.44 -6.10
CA ALA A 71 -8.08 -1.04 -5.73
C ALA A 71 -7.59 -0.17 -6.91
N ILE A 72 -6.57 -0.63 -7.64
CA ILE A 72 -6.08 0.03 -8.87
C ILE A 72 -7.21 0.19 -9.90
N SER A 73 -8.00 -0.86 -10.12
CA SER A 73 -9.13 -0.85 -11.04
C SER A 73 -10.17 0.19 -10.66
N LYS A 74 -10.52 0.29 -9.37
CA LYS A 74 -11.46 1.30 -8.86
C LYS A 74 -10.94 2.71 -9.06
N ILE A 75 -9.70 2.96 -8.65
CA ILE A 75 -9.05 4.26 -8.79
C ILE A 75 -9.00 4.69 -10.26
N LYS A 76 -8.54 3.81 -11.15
CA LYS A 76 -8.50 4.08 -12.60
C LYS A 76 -9.87 4.47 -13.16
N LYS A 77 -10.91 3.74 -12.76
CA LYS A 77 -12.27 3.98 -13.25
C LYS A 77 -12.82 5.33 -12.78
N GLU A 78 -12.52 5.72 -11.55
CA GLU A 78 -13.10 6.90 -10.92
C GLU A 78 -12.31 8.19 -11.19
N TYR A 79 -10.98 8.10 -11.23
CA TYR A 79 -10.07 9.26 -11.30
C TYR A 79 -9.27 9.34 -12.60
N GLY A 80 -9.22 8.26 -13.40
CA GLY A 80 -8.47 8.24 -14.65
C GLY A 80 -6.97 8.16 -14.45
N GLU A 81 -6.23 8.96 -15.22
CA GLU A 81 -4.77 8.97 -15.20
C GLU A 81 -4.21 9.55 -13.90
N SER A 82 -3.32 8.80 -13.24
CA SER A 82 -2.73 9.15 -11.94
C SER A 82 -1.50 8.30 -11.64
N LYS A 83 -0.76 8.64 -10.58
CA LYS A 83 0.29 7.77 -10.03
C LYS A 83 -0.19 7.10 -8.74
N PHE A 84 0.35 5.91 -8.51
CA PHE A 84 0.06 5.12 -7.31
C PHE A 84 1.38 4.74 -6.64
N TYR A 85 1.59 5.24 -5.44
CA TYR A 85 2.80 5.05 -4.66
C TYR A 85 2.59 4.06 -3.51
N LEU A 86 3.68 3.43 -3.08
CA LEU A 86 3.73 2.60 -1.88
C LEU A 86 5.15 2.50 -1.34
N VAL A 87 5.27 2.05 -0.09
CA VAL A 87 6.53 1.59 0.50
C VAL A 87 6.40 0.09 0.76
N ALA A 88 7.30 -0.72 0.20
CA ALA A 88 7.24 -2.18 0.29
C ALA A 88 8.44 -2.78 1.03
N LYS A 89 8.18 -3.54 2.10
CA LYS A 89 9.16 -4.48 2.66
C LYS A 89 9.41 -5.68 1.72
N ASN A 90 8.41 -6.06 0.91
CA ASN A 90 8.47 -7.18 -0.04
C ASN A 90 8.21 -6.69 -1.49
N PRO A 91 9.16 -5.96 -2.11
CA PRO A 91 8.93 -5.26 -3.39
C PRO A 91 8.60 -6.18 -4.58
N GLU A 92 9.10 -7.42 -4.58
CA GLU A 92 8.89 -8.37 -5.68
C GLU A 92 7.41 -8.65 -5.98
N VAL A 93 6.56 -8.65 -4.93
CA VAL A 93 5.12 -8.82 -5.08
C VAL A 93 4.51 -7.70 -5.94
N PHE A 94 4.96 -6.45 -5.73
CA PHE A 94 4.45 -5.27 -6.43
C PHE A 94 5.10 -5.06 -7.80
N LYS A 95 6.35 -5.51 -8.00
CA LYS A 95 6.99 -5.53 -9.34
C LYS A 95 6.15 -6.35 -10.32
N ASN A 96 5.67 -7.52 -9.90
CA ASN A 96 4.76 -8.36 -10.70
C ASN A 96 3.42 -7.67 -11.02
N MET A 97 3.04 -6.65 -10.24
CA MET A 97 1.87 -5.82 -10.50
C MET A 97 2.20 -4.56 -11.33
N GLY A 98 3.42 -4.41 -11.82
CA GLY A 98 3.85 -3.27 -12.65
C GLY A 98 4.21 -2.01 -11.88
N PHE A 99 4.53 -2.12 -10.59
CA PHE A 99 5.20 -1.05 -9.85
C PHE A 99 6.70 -1.06 -10.13
N ASN A 100 7.29 0.12 -10.26
CA ASN A 100 8.72 0.32 -10.41
C ASN A 100 9.31 0.90 -9.14
N ILE A 101 10.52 0.47 -8.76
CA ILE A 101 11.28 1.10 -7.68
C ILE A 101 11.75 2.48 -8.16
N ILE A 102 11.64 3.48 -7.30
CA ILE A 102 12.14 4.84 -7.54
C ILE A 102 13.00 5.29 -6.35
N GLN A 103 13.87 6.27 -6.59
CA GLN A 103 14.60 6.91 -5.50
C GLN A 103 13.64 7.72 -4.62
N ARG A 104 13.99 7.86 -3.35
CA ARG A 104 13.16 8.57 -2.38
C ARG A 104 12.91 10.02 -2.78
N GLU A 105 13.91 10.65 -3.38
CA GLU A 105 13.88 12.05 -3.81
C GLU A 105 12.94 12.30 -4.99
N GLU A 106 12.56 11.25 -5.71
CA GLU A 106 11.62 11.30 -6.84
C GLU A 106 10.16 11.15 -6.40
N ALA A 107 9.93 10.75 -5.14
CA ALA A 107 8.61 10.51 -4.57
C ALA A 107 8.12 11.72 -3.75
N PRO A 108 6.80 11.98 -3.72
CA PRO A 108 6.25 12.93 -2.75
C PRO A 108 6.50 12.42 -1.33
N ASN A 109 6.50 13.32 -0.35
CA ASN A 109 6.68 12.94 1.05
C ASN A 109 5.37 12.39 1.61
N PHE A 110 5.09 11.11 1.34
CA PHE A 110 3.80 10.49 1.64
C PHE A 110 3.84 9.45 2.78
N SER A 111 5.03 9.12 3.27
CA SER A 111 5.24 8.03 4.23
C SER A 111 6.15 8.45 5.37
N GLU A 112 5.87 7.96 6.58
CA GLU A 112 6.73 8.16 7.75
C GLU A 112 8.16 7.61 7.55
N CYS A 113 8.34 6.67 6.62
CA CYS A 113 9.65 6.18 6.20
C CYS A 113 10.59 7.31 5.76
N PHE A 114 10.06 8.44 5.29
CA PHE A 114 10.87 9.59 4.89
C PHE A 114 11.49 10.29 6.11
N SER A 115 10.78 10.39 7.24
CA SER A 115 11.36 10.93 8.47
C SER A 115 12.00 9.88 9.38
N CYS A 116 11.92 8.60 9.02
CA CYS A 116 12.36 7.50 9.87
C CYS A 116 13.90 7.42 9.94
N PRO A 117 14.51 7.50 11.14
CA PRO A 117 15.97 7.43 11.30
C PRO A 117 16.56 6.05 10.95
N ASN A 118 15.71 5.02 10.89
CA ASN A 118 16.05 3.62 10.65
C ASN A 118 15.92 3.20 9.17
N PHE A 119 15.29 4.05 8.34
CA PHE A 119 15.13 3.82 6.90
C PHE A 119 16.50 3.64 6.23
N GLN A 120 16.65 2.56 5.48
CA GLN A 120 17.88 2.15 4.79
C GLN A 120 19.10 1.97 5.71
N LYS A 121 18.87 1.78 7.01
CA LYS A 121 19.92 1.45 8.00
C LYS A 121 19.70 0.10 8.66
N ILE A 122 18.49 -0.12 9.18
CA ILE A 122 18.08 -1.39 9.80
C ILE A 122 16.80 -1.95 9.17
N CYS A 123 16.05 -1.12 8.46
CA CYS A 123 14.89 -1.50 7.66
C CYS A 123 15.14 -1.05 6.22
N PHE A 124 15.01 -1.96 5.26
CA PHE A 124 15.38 -1.72 3.85
C PHE A 124 14.16 -1.85 2.93
N PRO A 125 13.08 -1.06 3.13
CA PRO A 125 11.94 -1.10 2.24
C PRO A 125 12.22 -0.31 0.96
N GLU A 126 11.53 -0.66 -0.11
CA GLU A 126 11.61 0.05 -1.39
C GLU A 126 10.44 1.02 -1.56
N ILE A 127 10.72 2.19 -2.11
CA ILE A 127 9.68 3.14 -2.54
C ILE A 127 9.33 2.80 -3.98
N MET A 128 8.05 2.60 -4.25
CA MET A 128 7.60 2.14 -5.55
C MET A 128 6.47 2.99 -6.10
N VAL A 129 6.40 3.12 -7.43
CA VAL A 129 5.34 3.83 -8.14
C VAL A 129 4.82 3.05 -9.33
N LYS A 130 3.52 3.18 -9.60
CA LYS A 130 2.88 2.73 -10.83
C LYS A 130 2.10 3.87 -11.47
N THR A 131 2.37 4.15 -12.75
CA THR A 131 1.55 5.07 -13.53
C THR A 131 0.29 4.36 -13.99
N LEU A 132 -0.85 4.87 -13.58
CA LEU A 132 -2.17 4.41 -13.99
C LEU A 132 -2.56 5.13 -15.27
N LYS A 133 -2.45 4.45 -16.42
CA LYS A 133 -2.97 4.96 -17.71
C LYS A 133 -4.45 4.64 -17.88
N LYS A 134 -5.17 5.51 -18.59
CA LYS A 134 -6.57 5.32 -18.98
C LYS A 134 -6.72 4.15 -19.95
#